data_AF-A0A7W1B8B6-F1
#
_entry.id   AF-A0A7W1B8B6-F1
#
_cell.length_a   1.000
_cell.length_b   1.000
_cell.length_c   1.000
_cell.angle_alpha   90.00
_cell.angle_beta   90.00
_cell.angle_gamma   90.00
#
_symmetry.space_group_name_H-M   'P 1'
#
loop_
_entity.id
_entity.type
_entity.pdbx_description
1 polymer ?
#
loop_
_entity_poly.entity_id
_entity_poly.type
_entity_poly.pdbx_seq_one_letter_code
_entity_poly.pdbx_strand_id
1 'polypeptide(L)'
;MSATFLEFKLPLLTVADRSMVPMVRPVRQILDERRILDVSAAVAAELARPAIRDVIRPGHRIAIGVGSRGISGYTDVIIRVVAELRAAGAEPFLVPAMGGHGGGTVAGQLEVLE
;
A
#
# COMPACT_ATOMS: atom_id res chain seq x y z
N MET A 1 -26.80 12.25 -17.53
CA MET A 1 -25.73 12.40 -18.54
C MET A 1 -25.19 11.00 -18.84
N SER A 2 -25.48 10.45 -20.01
CA SER A 2 -24.96 9.14 -20.43
C SER A 2 -23.48 9.31 -20.76
N ALA A 3 -22.60 8.70 -19.97
CA ALA A 3 -21.17 8.72 -20.28
C ALA A 3 -20.94 7.84 -21.51
N THR A 4 -20.57 8.47 -22.63
CA THR A 4 -20.17 7.78 -23.86
C THR A 4 -18.76 7.23 -23.64
N PHE A 5 -18.64 5.92 -23.47
CA PHE A 5 -17.35 5.25 -23.46
C PHE A 5 -16.96 4.86 -24.88
N LEU A 6 -15.67 4.97 -25.18
CA LEU A 6 -15.11 4.44 -26.42
C LEU A 6 -14.87 2.94 -26.19
N GLU A 7 -15.78 2.12 -26.70
CA GLU A 7 -15.71 0.67 -26.56
C GLU A 7 -14.80 0.09 -27.64
N PHE A 8 -13.64 -0.45 -27.22
CA PHE A 8 -12.72 -1.14 -28.12
C PHE A 8 -12.70 -2.63 -27.80
N LYS A 9 -13.17 -3.45 -28.74
CA LYS A 9 -12.94 -4.90 -28.71
C LYS A 9 -11.54 -5.19 -29.22
N LEU A 10 -10.60 -5.38 -28.30
CA LEU A 10 -9.31 -5.97 -28.65
C LEU A 10 -9.53 -7.48 -28.85
N PRO A 11 -9.28 -8.04 -30.05
CA PRO A 11 -9.29 -9.47 -30.23
C PRO A 11 -8.20 -10.11 -29.36
N LEU A 12 -8.42 -11.35 -28.91
CA LEU A 12 -7.36 -12.17 -28.34
C LEU A 12 -6.25 -12.30 -29.37
N LEU A 13 -5.15 -11.56 -29.17
CA LEU A 13 -4.01 -11.59 -30.07
C LEU A 13 -3.37 -12.96 -29.99
N THR A 14 -3.22 -13.59 -31.13
CA THR A 14 -2.51 -14.85 -31.31
C THR A 14 -1.06 -14.58 -31.70
N VAL A 15 -0.26 -15.64 -31.82
CA VAL A 15 1.12 -15.53 -32.32
C VAL A 15 1.16 -14.92 -33.74
N ALA A 16 0.09 -15.06 -34.53
CA ALA A 16 -0.01 -14.48 -35.88
C ALA A 16 -0.11 -12.95 -35.85
N ASP A 17 -0.62 -12.37 -34.76
CA ASP A 17 -0.84 -10.92 -34.62
C ASP A 17 0.40 -10.18 -34.08
N ARG A 18 1.54 -10.87 -33.95
CA ARG A 18 2.78 -10.34 -33.37
C ARG A 18 3.30 -9.08 -34.06
N SER A 19 2.98 -8.88 -35.35
CA SER A 19 3.34 -7.68 -36.11
C SER A 19 2.52 -6.44 -35.72
N MET A 20 1.37 -6.61 -35.07
CA MET A 20 0.49 -5.52 -34.61
C MET A 20 0.83 -5.05 -33.20
N VAL A 21 1.60 -5.83 -32.43
CA VAL A 21 2.08 -5.44 -31.11
C VAL A 21 3.30 -4.52 -31.28
N PRO A 22 3.36 -3.35 -30.61
CA PRO A 22 4.55 -2.51 -30.63
C PRO A 22 5.82 -3.31 -30.31
N MET A 23 6.96 -2.93 -30.90
CA MET A 23 8.23 -3.54 -30.54
C MET A 23 8.48 -3.39 -29.04
N VAL A 24 8.39 -4.50 -28.31
CA VAL A 24 8.78 -4.60 -26.90
C VAL A 24 10.23 -5.08 -26.81
N ARG A 25 10.95 -4.61 -25.79
CA ARG A 25 12.30 -5.08 -25.44
C ARG A 25 12.23 -5.77 -24.08
N PRO A 26 12.96 -6.88 -23.88
CA PRO A 26 13.04 -7.50 -22.57
C PRO A 26 13.66 -6.51 -21.58
N VAL A 27 13.04 -6.37 -20.42
CA VAL A 27 13.56 -5.60 -19.29
C VAL A 27 13.97 -6.59 -18.21
N ARG A 28 15.17 -6.43 -17.66
CA ARG A 28 15.58 -7.14 -16.44
C ARG A 28 15.37 -6.20 -15.26
N GLN A 29 14.50 -6.60 -14.33
CA GLN A 29 14.35 -5.92 -13.06
C GLN A 29 15.37 -6.51 -12.07
N ILE A 30 16.22 -5.67 -11.50
CA ILE A 30 17.10 -6.02 -10.39
C ILE A 30 16.49 -5.35 -9.16
N LEU A 31 16.04 -6.16 -8.21
CA LEU A 31 15.48 -5.67 -6.95
C LEU A 31 16.59 -5.60 -5.91
N ASP A 32 16.41 -4.70 -4.95
CA ASP A 32 17.28 -4.63 -3.78
C ASP A 32 17.09 -5.89 -2.91
N GLU A 33 18.18 -6.54 -2.56
CA GLU A 33 18.15 -7.77 -1.74
C GLU A 33 18.19 -7.49 -0.23
N ARG A 34 18.27 -6.22 0.19
CA ARG A 34 18.24 -5.84 1.61
C ARG A 34 16.98 -6.36 2.29
N ARG A 35 17.17 -7.07 3.39
CA ARG A 35 16.09 -7.63 4.21
C ARG A 35 16.02 -6.95 5.56
N ILE A 36 14.79 -6.72 6.01
CA ILE A 36 14.51 -6.41 7.42
C ILE A 36 14.19 -7.73 8.09
N LEU A 37 15.06 -8.16 9.02
CA LEU A 37 14.91 -9.43 9.73
C LEU A 37 14.03 -9.31 10.97
N ASP A 38 13.97 -8.12 11.55
CA ASP A 38 13.12 -7.79 12.70
C ASP A 38 12.30 -6.53 12.37
N VAL A 39 11.07 -6.76 11.93
CA VAL A 39 10.11 -5.70 11.60
C VAL A 39 9.77 -4.86 12.83
N SER A 40 9.69 -5.50 14.00
CA SER A 40 9.33 -4.84 15.25
C SER A 40 10.36 -3.80 15.66
N ALA A 41 11.64 -4.19 15.63
CA ALA A 41 12.76 -3.32 15.92
C ALA A 41 12.91 -2.22 14.87
N ALA A 42 12.74 -2.54 13.58
CA ALA A 42 12.83 -1.57 12.50
C ALA A 42 11.77 -0.46 12.62
N VAL A 43 10.50 -0.82 12.87
CA VAL A 43 9.42 0.16 13.05
C VAL A 43 9.67 1.04 14.27
N ALA A 44 10.09 0.47 15.40
CA ALA A 44 10.39 1.24 16.60
C ALA A 44 11.55 2.23 16.35
N ALA A 45 12.60 1.79 15.66
CA ALA A 45 13.73 2.65 15.29
C ALA A 45 13.29 3.82 14.38
N GLU A 46 12.43 3.56 13.39
CA GLU A 46 11.92 4.61 12.51
C GLU A 46 11.02 5.61 13.25
N LEU A 47 10.12 5.14 14.12
CA LEU A 47 9.24 6.03 14.90
C LEU A 47 10.00 6.82 15.98
N ALA A 48 11.13 6.31 16.46
CA ALA A 48 12.00 7.01 17.42
C ALA A 48 12.77 8.19 16.81
N ARG A 49 12.80 8.32 15.47
CA ARG A 49 13.49 9.43 14.80
C ARG A 49 12.90 10.77 15.28
N PRO A 50 13.72 11.79 15.61
CA PRO A 50 13.25 13.06 16.16
C PRO A 50 12.13 13.73 15.33
N ALA A 51 12.26 13.67 14.00
CA ALA A 51 11.27 14.21 13.07
C ALA A 51 9.85 13.62 13.22
N ILE A 52 9.71 12.43 13.81
CA ILE A 52 8.43 11.76 14.07
C ILE A 52 8.12 11.81 15.56
N ARG A 53 9.05 11.39 16.41
CA ARG A 53 8.85 11.32 17.85
C ARG A 53 8.45 12.66 18.45
N ASP A 54 9.09 13.75 18.04
CA ASP A 54 8.94 15.05 18.70
C ASP A 54 7.60 15.73 18.36
N VAL A 55 6.86 15.23 17.37
CA VAL A 55 5.54 15.74 16.99
C VAL A 55 4.39 14.91 17.55
N ILE A 56 4.66 13.74 18.12
CA ILE A 56 3.64 12.88 18.75
C ILE A 56 3.47 13.31 20.20
N ARG A 57 2.22 13.55 20.61
CA ARG A 57 1.86 13.91 21.99
C ARG A 57 0.73 13.02 22.49
N PRO A 58 0.66 12.75 23.80
CA PRO A 58 -0.49 12.07 24.39
C PRO A 58 -1.81 12.75 24.02
N GLY A 59 -2.83 11.94 23.71
CA GLY A 59 -4.15 12.39 23.26
C GLY A 59 -4.23 12.81 21.78
N HIS A 60 -3.13 12.81 21.02
CA HIS A 60 -3.22 13.03 19.58
C HIS A 60 -4.02 11.92 18.90
N ARG A 61 -5.04 12.30 18.13
CA ARG A 61 -5.75 11.39 17.22
C ARG A 61 -4.99 11.30 15.91
N ILE A 62 -4.36 10.15 15.63
CA ILE A 62 -3.44 9.97 14.50
C ILE A 62 -4.07 9.05 13.45
N ALA A 63 -4.28 9.57 12.24
CA ALA A 63 -4.71 8.78 11.10
C ALA A 63 -3.53 8.00 10.51
N ILE A 64 -3.67 6.69 10.36
CA ILE A 64 -2.70 5.82 9.69
C ILE A 64 -3.28 5.43 8.34
N GLY A 65 -2.66 5.90 7.26
CA GLY A 65 -3.04 5.53 5.91
C GLY A 65 -2.66 4.08 5.60
N VAL A 66 -3.66 3.26 5.24
CA VAL A 66 -3.47 1.86 4.82
C VAL A 66 -3.82 1.69 3.35
N GLY A 67 -2.91 1.15 2.56
CA GLY A 67 -3.04 0.95 1.12
C GLY A 67 -3.11 -0.53 0.72
N SER A 68 -3.29 -0.76 -0.59
CA SER A 68 -3.36 -2.08 -1.23
C SER A 68 -2.03 -2.57 -1.82
N ARG A 69 -0.99 -1.75 -1.78
CA ARG A 69 0.30 -2.08 -2.39
C ARG A 69 1.05 -3.04 -1.49
N GLY A 70 1.11 -4.30 -1.92
CA GLY A 70 1.73 -5.40 -1.17
C GLY A 70 3.20 -5.14 -0.87
N ILE A 71 3.51 -4.96 0.42
CA ILE A 71 4.85 -5.12 0.96
C ILE A 71 4.87 -6.40 1.81
N SER A 72 6.02 -7.06 1.88
CA SER A 72 6.19 -8.21 2.77
C SER A 72 6.01 -7.77 4.23
N GLY A 73 5.23 -8.51 5.02
CA GLY A 73 4.98 -8.20 6.43
C GLY A 73 4.09 -6.99 6.69
N TYR A 74 3.24 -6.60 5.72
CA TYR A 74 2.39 -5.41 5.80
C TYR A 74 1.57 -5.33 7.10
N THR A 75 0.85 -6.40 7.44
CA THR A 75 0.03 -6.48 8.66
C THR A 75 0.87 -6.30 9.92
N ASP A 76 2.05 -6.94 9.99
CA ASP A 76 2.95 -6.84 11.13
C ASP A 76 3.47 -5.42 11.32
N VAL A 77 3.80 -4.72 10.22
CA VAL A 77 4.20 -3.31 10.25
C VAL A 77 3.07 -2.46 10.84
N ILE A 78 1.83 -2.62 10.37
CA ILE A 78 0.69 -1.83 10.85
C ILE A 78 0.45 -2.08 12.33
N ILE A 79 0.39 -3.34 12.75
CA ILE A 79 0.21 -3.72 14.16
C ILE A 79 1.27 -3.05 15.02
N ARG A 80 2.53 -3.07 14.59
CA ARG A 80 3.63 -2.48 15.33
C ARG A 80 3.54 -0.96 15.41
N VAL A 81 3.21 -0.28 14.31
CA VAL A 81 3.00 1.17 14.28
C VAL A 81 1.88 1.56 15.25
N VAL A 82 0.76 0.86 15.24
CA VAL A 82 -0.36 1.10 16.16
C VAL A 82 0.09 0.93 17.61
N ALA A 83 0.84 -0.14 17.91
CA ALA A 83 1.33 -0.40 19.27
C ALA A 83 2.27 0.72 19.77
N GLU A 84 3.23 1.16 18.96
CA GLU A 84 4.15 2.24 19.30
C GLU A 84 3.44 3.58 19.52
N LEU A 85 2.48 3.93 18.65
CA LEU A 85 1.70 5.15 18.81
C LEU A 85 0.83 5.13 20.07
N ARG A 86 0.22 3.98 20.40
CA ARG A 86 -0.52 3.80 21.65
C ARG A 86 0.39 3.90 22.88
N ALA A 87 1.60 3.32 22.81
CA ALA A 87 2.58 3.42 23.88
C ALA A 87 3.03 4.87 24.12
N ALA A 88 3.05 5.71 23.09
CA ALA A 88 3.27 7.15 23.19
C ALA A 88 2.05 7.95 23.71
N GLY A 89 0.95 7.28 24.07
CA GLY A 89 -0.28 7.88 24.58
C GLY A 89 -1.19 8.48 23.49
N ALA A 90 -0.92 8.21 22.21
CA ALA A 90 -1.76 8.67 21.12
C ALA A 90 -2.97 7.72 20.89
N GLU A 91 -3.92 8.20 20.10
CA GLU A 91 -5.15 7.51 19.71
C GLU A 91 -5.15 7.23 18.19
N PRO A 92 -4.42 6.19 17.73
CA PRO A 92 -4.33 5.88 16.32
C PRO A 92 -5.63 5.26 15.77
N PHE A 93 -5.95 5.58 14.52
CA PHE A 93 -7.03 4.95 13.75
C PHE A 93 -6.62 4.76 12.29
N LEU A 94 -7.13 3.70 11.64
CA LEU A 94 -6.80 3.39 10.26
C LEU A 94 -7.71 4.15 9.30
N VAL A 95 -7.13 4.63 8.20
CA VAL A 95 -7.85 5.27 7.10
C VAL A 95 -7.44 4.59 5.79
N PRO A 96 -8.39 4.11 4.97
CA PRO A 96 -8.06 3.54 3.67
C PRO A 96 -7.50 4.61 2.74
N ALA A 97 -6.23 4.47 2.38
CA ALA A 97 -5.48 5.35 1.49
C ALA A 97 -5.28 4.71 0.10
N MET A 98 -6.32 4.03 -0.40
CA MET A 98 -6.26 3.17 -1.60
C MET A 98 -7.15 3.64 -2.77
N GLY A 99 -7.96 4.69 -2.59
CA GLY A 99 -8.85 5.20 -3.64
C GLY A 99 -9.90 4.16 -4.06
N GLY A 100 -10.08 3.96 -5.37
CA GLY A 100 -11.09 3.04 -5.93
C GLY A 100 -10.78 1.54 -5.81
N HIS A 101 -9.66 1.15 -5.18
CA HIS A 101 -9.40 -0.27 -4.89
C HIS A 101 -10.51 -0.84 -3.99
N GLY A 102 -10.78 -2.15 -4.11
CA GLY A 102 -11.93 -2.76 -3.42
C GLY A 102 -13.28 -2.23 -3.93
N GLY A 103 -13.32 -1.69 -5.15
CA GLY A 103 -14.49 -1.04 -5.74
C GLY A 103 -14.93 0.24 -5.03
N GLY A 104 -14.10 0.81 -4.14
CA GLY A 104 -14.47 1.96 -3.31
C GLY A 104 -15.55 1.67 -2.27
N THR A 105 -15.85 0.39 -2.03
CA THR A 105 -16.85 -0.05 -1.04
C THR A 105 -16.16 -0.43 0.27
N VAL A 106 -16.88 -0.33 1.39
CA VAL A 106 -16.35 -0.74 2.70
C VAL A 106 -15.92 -2.21 2.68
N ALA A 107 -16.78 -3.11 2.19
CA ALA A 107 -16.50 -4.54 2.14
C ALA A 107 -15.28 -4.85 1.26
N GLY A 108 -15.21 -4.31 0.05
CA GLY A 108 -14.09 -4.58 -0.84
C GLY A 108 -12.78 -3.94 -0.38
N GLN A 109 -12.81 -2.82 0.35
CA GLN A 109 -11.60 -2.25 0.95
C GLN A 109 -11.10 -3.08 2.14
N LEU A 110 -12.00 -3.72 2.89
CA LEU A 110 -11.62 -4.66 3.96
C LEU A 110 -10.97 -5.92 3.39
N GLU A 111 -11.54 -6.51 2.32
CA GLU A 111 -10.98 -7.68 1.65
C GLU A 111 -9.55 -7.43 1.13
N VAL A 112 -9.24 -6.20 0.72
CA VAL A 112 -7.89 -5.80 0.28
C VAL A 112 -6.90 -5.71 1.44
N LEU A 113 -7.38 -5.57 2.68
CA LEU A 113 -6.56 -5.46 3.90
C LEU A 113 -6.49 -6.77 4.70
N GLU A 114 -7.25 -7.80 4.32
CA GLU A 114 -7.16 -9.17 4.83
C GLU A 114 -5.94 -9.91 4.25
#